data_AF-A0A7R9AIT7-F1
#
_entry.id   AF-A0A7R9AIT7-F1
#
_cell.length_a   1.000
_cell.length_b   1.000
_cell.length_c   1.000
_cell.angle_alpha   90.00
_cell.angle_beta   90.00
_cell.angle_gamma   90.00
#
_symmetry.space_group_name_H-M   'P 1'
#
loop_
_entity.id
_entity.type
_entity.pdbx_description
1 polymer ?
#
loop_
_entity_poly.entity_id
_entity_poly.type
_entity_poly.pdbx_seq_one_letter_code
_entity_poly.pdbx_strand_id
1 'polypeptide(L)'
;MQQVKVLEGNHQLSTALLNGAETVLRTRAVLEKLMNRCQEMSEHLQGLVAEILEKDQFETAFMEQPKLLNPRLKLAPYQSVGVKWLQLMDQECVNPILADEMGLGKTVQSIAFLAHLASLDNSGPHLVVVPSSTLDNWLKEFHAWCPELKVL
;
A
#
# COMPACT_ATOMS: atom_id res chain seq x y z
N MET A 1 19.57 43.82 11.01
CA MET A 1 18.96 45.07 10.50
C MET A 1 19.64 45.66 9.26
N GLN A 2 20.88 45.30 8.91
CA GLN A 2 21.60 45.94 7.79
C GLN A 2 21.37 45.28 6.41
N GLN A 3 21.01 43.99 6.37
CA GLN A 3 20.74 43.26 5.11
C GLN A 3 19.37 43.60 4.48
N VAL A 4 18.38 44.00 5.28
CA VAL A 4 17.02 44.34 4.79
C VAL A 4 17.00 45.67 4.02
N LYS A 5 17.79 46.66 4.47
CA LYS A 5 17.87 47.98 3.83
C LYS A 5 18.50 47.98 2.43
N VAL A 6 19.36 47.00 2.13
CA VAL A 6 20.00 46.86 0.80
C VAL A 6 19.02 46.33 -0.24
N LEU A 7 17.99 45.59 0.19
CA LEU A 7 16.97 45.01 -0.68
C LEU A 7 15.87 46.02 -1.03
N GLU A 8 15.53 46.93 -0.12
CA GLU A 8 14.55 48.00 -0.36
C GLU A 8 15.03 49.05 -1.38
N GLY A 9 16.35 49.17 -1.60
CA GLY A 9 16.93 50.11 -2.57
C GLY A 9 17.00 49.59 -4.02
N ASN A 10 16.80 48.29 -4.24
CA ASN A 10 16.83 47.68 -5.57
C ASN A 10 15.41 47.35 -6.03
N HIS A 11 14.80 48.25 -6.81
CA HIS A 11 13.45 48.09 -7.38
C HIS A 11 13.21 46.80 -8.19
N GLN A 12 14.27 46.04 -8.50
CA GLN A 12 14.20 44.81 -9.29
C GLN A 12 14.18 43.52 -8.45
N LEU A 13 14.51 43.56 -7.15
CA LEU A 13 14.60 42.36 -6.31
C LEU A 13 13.69 42.47 -5.08
N SER A 14 12.41 42.17 -5.27
CA SER A 14 11.42 42.14 -4.19
C SER A 14 11.73 41.06 -3.16
N THR A 15 11.47 41.34 -1.88
CA THR A 15 11.51 40.36 -0.78
C THR A 15 10.63 39.14 -1.06
N ALA A 16 9.55 39.31 -1.83
CA ALA A 16 8.69 38.21 -2.26
C ALA A 16 9.40 37.22 -3.19
N LEU A 17 10.26 37.71 -4.10
CA LEU A 17 11.04 36.85 -5.00
C LEU A 17 12.09 36.05 -4.23
N LEU A 18 12.74 36.67 -3.24
CA LEU A 18 13.73 36.00 -2.39
C LEU A 18 13.07 34.92 -1.51
N ASN A 19 11.95 35.24 -0.87
CA ASN A 19 11.18 34.27 -0.08
C ASN A 19 10.63 33.12 -0.96
N GLY A 20 10.21 33.43 -2.19
CA GLY A 20 9.81 32.44 -3.17
C GLY A 20 10.95 31.51 -3.57
N ALA A 21 12.13 32.07 -3.87
CA ALA A 21 13.32 31.29 -4.19
C ALA A 21 13.76 30.40 -3.01
N GLU A 22 13.73 30.94 -1.78
CA GLU A 22 14.02 30.17 -0.57
C GLU A 22 13.04 28.99 -0.41
N THR A 23 11.74 29.22 -0.64
CA THR A 23 10.72 28.18 -0.58
C THR A 23 11.00 27.08 -1.60
N VAL A 24 11.29 27.44 -2.85
CA VAL A 24 11.62 26.48 -3.92
C VAL A 24 12.84 25.64 -3.57
N LEU A 25 13.90 26.26 -3.05
CA LEU A 25 15.11 25.54 -2.65
C LEU A 25 14.85 24.60 -1.47
N ARG A 26 14.08 25.03 -0.47
CA ARG A 26 13.66 24.18 0.66
C ARG A 26 12.80 23.01 0.19
N THR A 27 11.80 23.26 -0.65
CA THR A 27 10.94 22.22 -1.22
C THR A 27 11.75 21.22 -2.03
N ARG A 28 12.67 21.68 -2.87
CA ARG A 28 13.58 20.80 -3.63
C ARG A 28 14.39 19.90 -2.70
N ALA A 29 14.99 20.45 -1.64
CA ALA A 29 15.77 19.67 -0.69
C ALA A 29 14.92 18.62 0.05
N VAL A 30 13.67 18.93 0.36
CA VAL A 30 12.72 17.96 0.96
C VAL A 30 12.37 16.86 -0.04
N LEU A 31 12.06 17.21 -1.29
CA LEU A 31 11.75 16.25 -2.35
C LEU A 31 12.92 15.32 -2.64
N GLU A 32 14.13 15.84 -2.72
CA GLU A 32 15.34 15.05 -2.94
C GLU A 32 15.53 14.01 -1.82
N LYS A 33 15.36 14.43 -0.56
CA LYS A 33 15.39 13.49 0.58
C LYS A 33 14.28 12.46 0.54
N LEU A 34 13.07 12.83 0.11
CA LEU A 34 11.95 11.89 -0.01
C LEU A 34 12.20 10.87 -1.12
N MET A 35 12.65 11.33 -2.30
CA MET A 35 12.94 10.48 -3.44
C MET A 35 14.04 9.46 -3.12
N ASN A 36 15.11 9.87 -2.42
CA ASN A 36 16.17 8.95 -2.02
C ASN A 36 15.63 7.85 -1.08
N ARG A 37 14.78 8.20 -0.10
CA ARG A 37 14.15 7.18 0.77
C ARG A 37 13.20 6.26 0.01
N CYS A 38 12.44 6.78 -0.95
CA CYS A 38 11.58 5.95 -1.80
C CYS A 38 12.41 4.97 -2.64
N GLN A 39 13.57 5.40 -3.13
CA GLN A 39 14.49 4.55 -3.88
C GLN A 39 15.02 3.41 -3.01
N GLU A 40 15.55 3.73 -1.83
CA GLU A 40 16.06 2.73 -0.87
C GLU A 40 14.98 1.70 -0.49
N MET A 41 13.77 2.18 -0.19
CA MET A 41 12.63 1.30 0.11
C MET A 41 12.27 0.41 -1.08
N SER A 42 12.26 0.97 -2.30
CA SER A 42 11.94 0.21 -3.51
C SER A 42 12.97 -0.88 -3.77
N GLU A 43 14.26 -0.59 -3.60
CA GLU A 43 15.34 -1.57 -3.79
C GLU A 43 15.25 -2.70 -2.77
N HIS A 44 14.98 -2.38 -1.50
CA HIS A 44 14.76 -3.37 -0.44
C HIS A 44 13.58 -4.31 -0.76
N LEU A 45 12.43 -3.75 -1.10
CA LEU A 45 11.24 -4.54 -1.44
C LEU A 45 11.43 -5.37 -2.71
N GLN A 46 12.13 -4.85 -3.72
CA GLN A 46 12.48 -5.62 -4.92
C GLN A 46 13.37 -6.82 -4.58
N GLY A 47 14.34 -6.63 -3.69
CA GLY A 47 15.18 -7.72 -3.20
C GLY A 47 14.36 -8.83 -2.54
N LEU A 48 13.47 -8.46 -1.61
CA LEU A 48 12.60 -9.42 -0.93
C LEU A 48 11.69 -10.19 -1.90
N VAL A 49 11.08 -9.50 -2.87
CA VAL A 49 10.24 -10.14 -3.87
C VAL A 49 11.07 -11.09 -4.74
N ALA A 50 12.26 -10.67 -5.19
CA ALA A 50 13.16 -11.52 -5.99
C ALA A 50 13.56 -12.79 -5.23
N GLU A 51 13.91 -12.70 -3.95
CA GLU A 51 14.24 -13.86 -3.12
C GLU A 51 13.08 -14.86 -2.99
N ILE A 52 11.84 -14.37 -2.94
CA ILE A 52 10.65 -15.22 -2.88
C ILE A 52 10.41 -15.91 -4.23
N LEU A 53 10.71 -15.23 -5.35
CA LEU A 53 10.58 -15.78 -6.70
C LEU A 53 11.67 -16.82 -7.02
N GLU A 54 12.90 -16.63 -6.53
CA GLU A 54 14.04 -17.52 -6.80
C GLU A 54 14.00 -18.82 -5.98
N LYS A 55 13.34 -18.81 -4.82
CA LYS A 55 13.08 -20.05 -4.08
C LYS A 55 12.13 -20.91 -4.93
N ASP A 56 12.64 -22.03 -5.42
CA ASP A 56 12.02 -23.06 -6.30
C ASP A 56 10.73 -23.71 -5.74
N GLN A 57 10.12 -23.09 -4.74
CA GLN A 57 8.81 -23.35 -4.14
C GLN A 57 7.78 -22.31 -4.57
N PHE A 58 7.97 -21.61 -5.70
CA PHE A 58 7.04 -20.60 -6.18
C PHE A 58 5.59 -21.12 -6.28
N GLU A 59 5.41 -22.35 -6.75
CA GLU A 59 4.07 -22.94 -6.82
C GLU A 59 3.50 -23.30 -5.44
N THR A 60 4.31 -23.83 -4.52
CA THR A 60 3.82 -24.27 -3.20
C THR A 60 3.63 -23.11 -2.21
N ALA A 61 4.50 -22.11 -2.25
CA ALA A 61 4.49 -20.98 -1.31
C ALA A 61 3.39 -19.94 -1.63
N PHE A 62 2.98 -19.82 -2.90
CA PHE A 62 1.94 -18.89 -3.33
C PHE A 62 0.55 -19.51 -3.51
N MET A 63 0.42 -20.84 -3.54
CA MET A 63 -0.90 -21.47 -3.73
C MET A 63 -1.65 -21.82 -2.43
N GLU A 64 -1.03 -21.65 -1.26
CA GLU A 64 -1.74 -21.92 0.00
C GLU A 64 -2.70 -20.78 0.36
N GLN A 65 -4.00 -21.07 0.31
CA GLN A 65 -5.05 -20.12 0.68
C GLN A 65 -5.20 -20.02 2.20
N PRO A 66 -5.54 -18.84 2.74
CA PRO A 66 -5.83 -18.68 4.17
C PRO A 66 -6.91 -19.67 4.63
N LYS A 67 -6.67 -20.36 5.75
CA LYS A 67 -7.54 -21.44 6.26
C LYS A 67 -8.96 -20.98 6.62
N LEU A 68 -9.12 -19.70 6.93
CA LEU A 68 -10.40 -19.07 7.27
C LEU A 68 -11.26 -18.78 6.03
N LEU A 69 -10.71 -18.90 4.82
CA LEU A 69 -11.50 -18.80 3.59
C LEU A 69 -12.38 -20.03 3.41
N ASN A 70 -13.52 -19.82 2.76
CA ASN A 70 -14.44 -20.88 2.39
C ASN A 70 -13.73 -21.95 1.54
N PRO A 71 -13.63 -23.20 2.02
CA PRO A 71 -12.85 -24.25 1.36
C PRO A 71 -13.42 -24.70 0.01
N ARG A 72 -14.67 -24.30 -0.31
CA ARG A 72 -15.30 -24.59 -1.61
C ARG A 72 -14.89 -23.63 -2.71
N LEU A 73 -14.35 -22.48 -2.35
CA LEU A 73 -13.87 -21.47 -3.28
C LEU A 73 -12.35 -21.53 -3.35
N LYS A 74 -11.79 -21.20 -4.52
CA LYS A 74 -10.35 -21.17 -4.74
C LYS A 74 -9.96 -19.84 -5.36
N LEU A 75 -8.92 -19.22 -4.81
CA LEU A 75 -8.28 -18.07 -5.42
C LEU A 75 -7.66 -18.49 -6.76
N ALA A 76 -7.78 -17.62 -7.76
CA ALA A 76 -7.01 -17.78 -8.98
C ALA A 76 -5.51 -17.59 -8.69
N PRO A 77 -4.58 -18.21 -9.44
CA PRO A 77 -3.15 -18.15 -9.13
C PRO A 77 -2.60 -16.72 -8.97
N TYR A 78 -3.00 -15.79 -9.84
CA TYR A 78 -2.59 -14.39 -9.75
C TYR A 78 -3.15 -13.68 -8.51
N GLN A 79 -4.33 -14.08 -8.03
CA GLN A 79 -4.92 -13.53 -6.80
C GLN A 79 -4.13 -13.99 -5.58
N SER A 80 -3.71 -15.26 -5.56
CA SER A 80 -2.88 -15.78 -4.47
C SER A 80 -1.51 -15.10 -4.43
N VAL A 81 -0.93 -14.78 -5.59
CA VAL A 81 0.27 -13.93 -5.68
C VAL A 81 0.02 -12.54 -5.08
N GLY A 82 -1.09 -11.89 -5.44
CA GLY A 82 -1.46 -10.59 -4.87
C GLY A 82 -1.66 -10.63 -3.35
N VAL A 83 -2.32 -11.66 -2.82
CA VAL A 83 -2.50 -11.86 -1.37
C VAL A 83 -1.16 -12.06 -0.67
N LYS A 84 -0.26 -12.88 -1.22
CA LYS A 84 1.05 -13.10 -0.63
C LYS A 84 1.90 -11.83 -0.65
N TRP A 85 1.79 -11.04 -1.70
CA TRP A 85 2.41 -9.72 -1.77
C TRP A 85 1.88 -8.78 -0.67
N LEU A 86 0.57 -8.76 -0.42
CA LEU A 86 -0.02 -8.01 0.70
C LEU A 86 0.52 -8.49 2.07
N GLN A 87 0.69 -9.80 2.27
CA GLN A 87 1.29 -10.35 3.49
C GLN A 87 2.74 -9.90 3.67
N LEU A 88 3.54 -9.89 2.60
CA LEU A 88 4.92 -9.41 2.65
C LEU A 88 4.97 -7.92 3.06
N MET A 89 4.09 -7.10 2.48
CA MET A 89 4.04 -5.68 2.80
C MET A 89 3.65 -5.42 4.26
N ASP A 90 2.71 -6.21 4.81
CA ASP A 90 2.36 -6.18 6.24
C ASP A 90 3.56 -6.54 7.14
N GLN A 91 4.31 -7.59 6.78
CA GLN A 91 5.52 -8.02 7.50
C GLN A 91 6.61 -6.94 7.49
N GLU A 92 6.76 -6.23 6.37
CA GLU A 92 7.72 -5.13 6.21
C GLU A 92 7.21 -3.78 6.74
N CYS A 93 6.01 -3.74 7.34
CA CYS A 93 5.35 -2.51 7.81
C CYS A 93 5.23 -1.42 6.72
N VAL A 94 5.03 -1.84 5.47
CA VAL A 94 4.83 -0.95 4.32
C VAL A 94 3.37 -0.97 3.92
N ASN A 95 2.80 0.21 3.64
CA ASN A 95 1.42 0.32 3.19
C ASN A 95 1.30 -0.06 1.69
N PRO A 96 0.61 -1.16 1.34
CA PRO A 96 0.50 -1.59 -0.04
C PRO A 96 -0.57 -0.81 -0.81
N ILE A 97 -0.39 -0.68 -2.13
CA ILE A 97 -1.42 -0.26 -3.08
C ILE A 97 -1.64 -1.37 -4.10
N LEU A 98 -2.79 -2.04 -4.03
CA LEU A 98 -3.18 -3.06 -4.99
C LEU A 98 -3.77 -2.42 -6.26
N ALA A 99 -2.92 -2.18 -7.25
CA ALA A 99 -3.23 -1.42 -8.47
C ALA A 99 -3.63 -2.29 -9.68
N ASP A 100 -4.15 -3.50 -9.44
CA ASP A 100 -4.58 -4.43 -10.48
C ASP A 100 -5.71 -3.83 -11.36
N GLU A 101 -5.85 -4.32 -12.60
CA GLU A 101 -6.96 -3.98 -13.47
C GLU A 101 -8.33 -4.25 -12.82
N MET A 102 -9.35 -3.51 -13.25
CA MET A 102 -10.72 -3.71 -12.80
C MET A 102 -11.21 -5.11 -13.21
N GLY A 103 -11.89 -5.82 -12.31
CA GLY A 103 -12.40 -7.16 -12.57
C GLY A 103 -11.48 -8.31 -12.14
N LEU A 104 -10.21 -8.06 -11.79
CA LEU A 104 -9.28 -9.10 -11.31
C LEU A 104 -9.53 -9.57 -9.85
N GLY A 105 -10.65 -9.15 -9.25
CA GLY A 105 -11.03 -9.62 -7.91
C GLY A 105 -10.24 -9.02 -6.76
N LYS A 106 -9.88 -7.73 -6.84
CA LYS A 106 -9.24 -6.98 -5.72
C LYS A 106 -9.99 -7.13 -4.40
N THR A 107 -11.33 -7.12 -4.44
CA THR A 107 -12.18 -7.36 -3.26
C THR A 107 -11.87 -8.70 -2.61
N VAL A 108 -11.80 -9.77 -3.41
CA VAL A 108 -11.51 -11.12 -2.91
C VAL A 108 -10.10 -11.21 -2.36
N GLN A 109 -9.12 -10.58 -3.02
CA GLN A 109 -7.75 -10.50 -2.51
C GLN A 109 -7.70 -9.77 -1.14
N SER A 110 -8.43 -8.66 -0.98
CA SER A 110 -8.51 -7.95 0.30
C SER A 110 -9.18 -8.80 1.40
N ILE A 111 -10.26 -9.52 1.08
CA ILE A 111 -10.93 -10.43 2.03
C ILE A 111 -9.98 -11.57 2.44
N ALA A 112 -9.26 -12.16 1.49
CA ALA A 112 -8.26 -13.20 1.75
C ALA A 112 -7.13 -12.68 2.65
N PHE A 113 -6.66 -11.46 2.42
CA PHE A 113 -5.68 -10.82 3.29
C PHE A 113 -6.20 -10.60 4.71
N LEU A 114 -7.44 -10.11 4.88
CA LEU A 114 -8.07 -9.96 6.20
C LEU A 114 -8.25 -11.31 6.91
N ALA A 115 -8.64 -12.35 6.16
CA ALA A 115 -8.75 -13.71 6.68
C ALA A 115 -7.39 -14.26 7.18
N HIS A 116 -6.30 -13.90 6.51
CA HIS A 116 -4.95 -14.21 6.97
C HIS A 116 -4.61 -13.48 8.27
N LEU A 117 -4.86 -12.17 8.35
CA LEU A 117 -4.59 -11.38 9.55
C LEU A 117 -5.35 -11.91 10.77
N ALA A 118 -6.62 -12.27 10.59
CA ALA A 118 -7.43 -12.87 11.64
C ALA A 118 -6.87 -14.22 12.13
N SER A 119 -6.20 -14.98 11.26
CA SER A 119 -5.58 -16.27 11.63
C SER A 119 -4.30 -16.12 12.46
N LEU A 120 -3.66 -14.94 12.44
CA LEU A 120 -2.43 -14.65 13.18
C LEU A 120 -2.69 -14.09 14.59
N ASP A 121 -3.94 -14.13 15.06
CA ASP A 121 -4.41 -13.49 16.29
C ASP A 121 -4.18 -11.96 16.34
N ASN A 122 -3.94 -11.33 15.18
CA ASN A 122 -4.00 -9.89 15.01
C ASN A 122 -5.47 -9.47 14.86
N SER A 123 -6.28 -9.80 15.87
CA SER A 123 -7.75 -9.74 15.89
C SER A 123 -8.30 -8.33 16.20
N GLY A 124 -7.58 -7.30 15.78
CA GLY A 124 -8.02 -5.91 15.90
C GLY A 124 -9.21 -5.60 14.97
N PRO A 125 -9.99 -4.55 15.26
CA PRO A 125 -11.02 -4.08 14.34
C PRO A 125 -10.37 -3.57 13.05
N HIS A 126 -10.74 -4.15 11.90
CA HIS A 126 -10.34 -3.69 10.58
C HIS A 126 -11.46 -2.85 9.94
N LEU A 127 -11.11 -1.68 9.41
CA LEU A 127 -12.04 -0.79 8.71
C LEU A 127 -11.86 -0.92 7.20
N VAL A 128 -12.95 -1.25 6.51
CA VAL A 128 -13.01 -1.24 5.05
C VAL A 128 -13.92 -0.10 4.61
N VAL A 129 -13.39 0.85 3.84
CA VAL A 129 -14.16 2.00 3.32
C VAL A 129 -14.43 1.79 1.84
N VAL A 130 -15.71 1.86 1.46
CA VAL A 130 -16.17 1.59 0.09
C VAL A 130 -17.20 2.64 -0.34
N PRO A 131 -17.35 2.92 -1.65
CA PRO A 131 -18.50 3.65 -2.15
C PRO A 131 -19.81 2.95 -1.77
N SER A 132 -20.85 3.71 -1.44
CA SER A 132 -22.15 3.16 -1.03
C SER A 132 -22.74 2.20 -2.08
N SER A 133 -22.47 2.41 -3.36
CA SER A 133 -22.93 1.56 -4.46
C SER A 133 -22.33 0.16 -4.47
N THR A 134 -21.20 -0.07 -3.81
CA THR A 134 -20.54 -1.38 -3.77
C THR A 134 -20.67 -2.08 -2.42
N LEU A 135 -21.29 -1.46 -1.42
CA LEU A 135 -21.44 -2.01 -0.07
C LEU A 135 -22.08 -3.41 -0.08
N ASP A 136 -23.21 -3.57 -0.77
CA ASP A 136 -23.90 -4.86 -0.89
C ASP A 136 -23.04 -5.93 -1.57
N ASN A 137 -22.20 -5.53 -2.52
CA ASN A 137 -21.27 -6.45 -3.17
C ASN A 137 -20.22 -6.93 -2.17
N TRP A 138 -19.62 -6.01 -1.39
CA TRP A 138 -18.66 -6.37 -0.36
C TRP A 138 -19.24 -7.32 0.68
N LEU A 139 -20.46 -7.06 1.16
CA LEU A 139 -21.14 -7.95 2.11
C LEU A 139 -21.37 -9.36 1.52
N LYS A 140 -21.83 -9.45 0.26
CA LYS A 140 -22.00 -10.74 -0.43
C LYS A 140 -20.68 -11.49 -0.57
N GLU A 141 -19.60 -10.80 -0.94
CA GLU A 141 -18.28 -11.40 -1.08
C GLU A 141 -17.73 -11.86 0.28
N PHE A 142 -17.92 -11.11 1.36
CA PHE A 142 -17.56 -11.55 2.71
C PHE A 142 -18.32 -12.82 3.11
N HIS A 143 -19.64 -12.85 2.91
CA HIS A 143 -20.45 -14.04 3.20
C HIS A 143 -20.06 -15.26 2.36
N ALA A 144 -19.65 -15.05 1.10
CA ALA A 144 -19.25 -16.12 0.21
C ALA A 144 -17.84 -16.64 0.55
N TRP A 145 -16.86 -15.74 0.68
CA TRP A 145 -15.45 -16.08 0.80
C TRP A 145 -14.96 -16.29 2.22
N CYS A 146 -15.49 -15.59 3.21
CA CYS A 146 -15.04 -15.70 4.59
C CYS A 146 -16.21 -15.51 5.58
N PRO A 147 -17.17 -16.44 5.62
CA PRO A 147 -18.37 -16.33 6.45
C PRO A 147 -18.08 -16.33 7.96
N GLU A 148 -16.89 -16.79 8.36
CA GLU A 148 -16.46 -16.80 9.76
C GLU A 148 -16.06 -15.40 10.28
N LEU A 149 -15.71 -14.47 9.38
CA LEU A 149 -15.45 -13.09 9.75
C LEU A 149 -16.77 -12.35 10.03
N LYS A 150 -16.87 -11.80 11.23
CA LYS A 150 -17.99 -10.95 11.60
C LYS A 150 -17.83 -9.56 10.97
N VAL A 151 -18.74 -9.22 10.07
CA VAL A 151 -18.86 -7.86 9.49
C VAL A 151 -19.93 -7.09 10.27
N LEU A 152 -19.68 -5.80 10.54
CA LEU A 152 -20.56 -4.89 11.28
C LEU A 152 -21.19 -3.84 10.37
#